data_AF-A0A2S2G9P0-F1
#
_entry.id   AF-A0A2S2G9P0-F1
#
_cell.length_a   1.000
_cell.length_b   1.000
_cell.length_c   1.000
_cell.angle_alpha   90.00
_cell.angle_beta   90.00
_cell.angle_gamma   90.00
#
_symmetry.space_group_name_H-M   'P 1'
#
loop_
_entity.id
_entity.type
_entity.pdbx_description
1 polymer ?
#
loop_
_entity_poly.entity_id
_entity_poly.type
_entity_poly.pdbx_seq_one_letter_code
_entity_poly.pdbx_strand_id
1 'polypeptide(L)'
;MALLSKEQISAADDRKWEDVEVPEWGGTVRVLGMSGTDRNAYQSSLVVLGPNGSVQRMNMTDQLAKLCAKCLVGEDFERLFTDKEIAALGRKNGAVLERVGQVAQRLSGLRKEDVEAKAGNSEAPPSGASTTD
;
A
#
# COMPACT_ATOMS: atom_id res chain seq x y z
N MET A 1 -22.45 -17.96 10.38
CA MET A 1 -22.02 -16.76 9.63
C MET A 1 -22.56 -16.88 8.22
N ALA A 2 -23.15 -15.82 7.67
CA ALA A 2 -23.62 -15.78 6.29
C ALA A 2 -22.49 -15.29 5.37
N LEU A 3 -22.43 -15.83 4.15
CA LEU A 3 -21.52 -15.36 3.11
C LEU A 3 -22.02 -14.02 2.54
N LEU A 4 -21.11 -13.11 2.21
CA LEU A 4 -21.45 -11.82 1.60
C LEU A 4 -21.72 -11.98 0.10
N SER A 5 -22.63 -11.16 -0.43
CA SER A 5 -22.86 -11.04 -1.88
C SER A 5 -21.85 -10.11 -2.54
N LYS A 6 -21.77 -10.15 -3.87
CA LYS A 6 -20.93 -9.24 -4.66
C LYS A 6 -21.27 -7.77 -4.39
N GLU A 7 -22.55 -7.45 -4.28
CA GLU A 7 -23.06 -6.09 -4.06
C GLU A 7 -22.64 -5.58 -2.68
N GLN A 8 -22.71 -6.45 -1.66
CA GLN A 8 -22.27 -6.11 -0.30
C GLN A 8 -20.77 -5.82 -0.25
N ILE A 9 -19.95 -6.61 -0.95
CA ILE A 9 -18.50 -6.38 -1.04
C ILE A 9 -18.20 -5.10 -1.82
N SER A 10 -18.90 -4.87 -2.94
CA SER A 10 -18.66 -3.70 -3.80
C SER A 10 -19.08 -2.38 -3.15
N ALA A 11 -20.03 -2.42 -2.22
CA ALA A 11 -20.52 -1.26 -1.48
C ALA A 11 -19.79 -1.05 -0.14
N ALA A 12 -18.92 -1.98 0.27
CA ALA A 12 -18.18 -1.85 1.51
C ALA A 12 -17.10 -0.76 1.37
N ASP A 13 -17.13 0.21 2.28
CA ASP A 13 -16.03 1.16 2.46
C ASP A 13 -15.13 0.69 3.60
N ASP A 14 -14.09 -0.06 3.23
CA ASP A 14 -13.14 -0.68 4.15
C ASP A 14 -11.77 0.02 4.17
N ARG A 15 -11.62 1.11 3.40
CA ARG A 15 -10.37 1.88 3.34
C ARG A 15 -10.38 2.98 4.39
N LYS A 16 -9.40 2.93 5.27
CA LYS A 16 -9.22 3.95 6.32
C LYS A 16 -8.45 5.15 5.79
N TRP A 17 -8.79 6.33 6.30
CA TRP A 17 -8.07 7.57 6.02
C TRP A 17 -7.79 8.35 7.30
N GLU A 18 -6.83 9.26 7.22
CA GLU A 18 -6.43 10.14 8.32
C GLU A 18 -5.96 11.48 7.76
N ASP A 19 -6.33 12.57 8.44
CA ASP A 19 -5.84 13.91 8.14
C ASP A 19 -4.57 14.17 8.96
N VAL A 20 -3.49 14.52 8.28
CA VAL A 20 -2.15 14.69 8.85
C VAL A 20 -1.72 16.14 8.68
N GLU A 21 -1.46 16.83 9.80
CA GLU A 21 -0.89 18.18 9.75
C GLU A 21 0.55 18.15 9.22
N VAL A 22 0.83 19.03 8.27
CA VAL A 22 2.13 19.21 7.64
C VAL A 22 2.50 20.70 7.68
N PRO A 23 2.98 21.20 8.84
CA PRO A 23 3.32 22.61 9.00
C PRO A 23 4.40 23.07 8.00
N GLU A 24 5.28 22.17 7.57
CA GLU A 24 6.31 22.44 6.56
C GLU A 24 5.73 22.75 5.17
N TRP A 25 4.49 22.34 4.90
CA TRP A 25 3.73 22.67 3.70
C TRP A 25 2.64 23.72 3.97
N GLY A 26 2.51 24.18 5.21
CA GLY A 26 1.55 25.21 5.62
C GLY A 26 0.11 24.73 5.69
N GLY A 27 -0.14 23.42 5.86
CA GLY A 27 -1.51 22.91 5.89
C GLY A 27 -1.62 21.44 6.30
N THR A 28 -2.77 20.85 6.02
CA THR A 28 -3.11 19.46 6.35
C THR A 28 -3.29 18.67 5.06
N VAL A 29 -2.85 17.43 5.06
CA VAL A 29 -3.06 16.50 3.95
C VAL A 29 -3.89 15.31 4.38
N ARG A 30 -4.78 14.85 3.51
CA ARG A 30 -5.51 13.59 3.74
C ARG A 30 -4.74 12.42 3.18
N VAL A 31 -4.55 11.41 4.01
CA VAL A 31 -3.89 10.15 3.64
C VAL A 31 -4.94 9.04 3.65
N LEU A 32 -5.20 8.45 2.49
CA LEU A 32 -6.10 7.30 2.31
C LEU A 32 -5.28 6.02 2.15
N GLY A 33 -5.71 4.94 2.81
CA GLY A 33 -5.15 3.61 2.59
C GLY A 33 -5.29 3.15 1.15
N MET A 34 -4.24 2.53 0.59
CA MET A 34 -4.27 2.06 -0.79
C MET A 34 -5.35 1.01 -1.01
N SER A 35 -5.98 1.06 -2.19
CA SER A 35 -6.77 -0.06 -2.69
C SER A 35 -5.88 -1.29 -2.92
N GLY A 36 -6.46 -2.48 -3.03
CA GLY A 36 -5.71 -3.70 -3.38
C GLY A 36 -4.94 -3.54 -4.72
N THR A 37 -5.56 -2.88 -5.69
CA THR A 37 -4.95 -2.60 -7.01
C THR A 37 -3.76 -1.64 -6.87
N ASP A 38 -3.91 -0.54 -6.12
CA ASP A 38 -2.84 0.44 -5.92
C ASP A 38 -1.67 -0.15 -5.13
N ARG A 39 -1.97 -0.97 -4.12
CA ARG A 39 -0.96 -1.68 -3.33
C ARG A 39 -0.12 -2.59 -4.22
N ASN A 40 -0.74 -3.36 -5.10
CA ASN A 40 -0.05 -4.24 -6.03
C ASN A 40 0.77 -3.43 -7.05
N ALA A 41 0.22 -2.35 -7.59
CA ALA A 41 0.93 -1.46 -8.51
C ALA A 41 2.16 -0.81 -7.84
N TYR A 42 2.01 -0.34 -6.60
CA TYR A 42 3.11 0.19 -5.80
C TYR A 42 4.20 -0.87 -5.58
N GLN A 43 3.84 -2.05 -5.08
CA GLN A 43 4.81 -3.14 -4.84
C GLN A 43 5.53 -3.54 -6.13
N SER A 44 4.81 -3.65 -7.24
CA SER A 44 5.40 -3.95 -8.55
C SER A 44 6.39 -2.86 -9.00
N SER A 45 6.10 -1.59 -8.71
CA SER A 45 7.00 -0.47 -9.03
C SER A 45 8.31 -0.45 -8.24
N LEU A 46 8.39 -1.21 -7.14
CA LEU A 46 9.59 -1.35 -6.30
C LEU A 46 10.50 -2.47 -6.77
N VAL A 47 10.10 -3.27 -7.76
CA VAL A 47 10.84 -4.46 -8.18
C VAL A 47 11.29 -4.28 -9.62
N VAL A 48 12.56 -4.54 -9.90
CA VAL A 48 13.08 -4.64 -11.28
C VAL A 48 13.27 -6.12 -11.60
N LEU A 49 12.51 -6.61 -12.58
CA LEU A 49 12.60 -7.98 -13.06
C LEU A 49 13.68 -8.12 -14.13
N GLY A 50 14.46 -9.20 -14.06
CA GLY A 50 15.42 -9.59 -15.08
C GLY A 50 14.76 -10.29 -16.27
N PRO A 51 15.53 -10.63 -17.32
CA PRO A 51 15.03 -11.28 -18.54
C PRO A 51 14.35 -12.64 -18.30
N ASN A 52 14.68 -13.29 -17.18
CA ASN A 52 14.13 -14.57 -16.74
C ASN A 52 12.91 -14.44 -15.81
N GLY A 53 12.40 -13.22 -15.59
CA GLY A 53 11.27 -12.96 -14.68
C GLY A 53 11.65 -12.98 -13.19
N SER A 54 12.92 -13.16 -12.83
CA SER A 54 13.38 -13.11 -11.44
C SER A 54 13.60 -11.66 -10.97
N VAL A 55 13.44 -11.41 -9.67
CA VAL A 55 13.76 -10.11 -9.06
C VAL A 55 15.27 -9.89 -9.13
N GLN A 56 15.71 -8.90 -9.91
CA GLN A 56 17.11 -8.56 -10.04
C GLN A 56 17.55 -7.57 -8.96
N ARG A 57 16.73 -6.54 -8.69
CA ARG A 57 16.99 -5.54 -7.66
C ARG A 57 15.72 -4.80 -7.26
N MET A 58 15.77 -4.14 -6.10
CA MET A 58 14.74 -3.19 -5.67
C MET A 58 14.96 -1.82 -6.31
N ASN A 59 13.88 -1.21 -6.80
CA ASN A 59 13.82 0.16 -7.29
C ASN A 59 13.47 1.11 -6.14
N MET A 60 14.51 1.60 -5.48
CA MET A 60 14.37 2.57 -4.38
C MET A 60 14.19 4.02 -4.86
N THR A 61 14.27 4.27 -6.17
CA THR A 61 14.09 5.62 -6.73
C THR A 61 12.69 6.13 -6.43
N ASP A 62 12.63 7.32 -5.82
CA ASP A 62 11.40 8.02 -5.43
C ASP A 62 10.42 7.17 -4.61
N GLN A 63 10.91 6.17 -3.87
CA GLN A 63 10.05 5.18 -3.21
C GLN A 63 9.05 5.82 -2.22
N LEU A 64 9.49 6.81 -1.43
CA LEU A 64 8.60 7.57 -0.54
C LEU A 64 7.57 8.40 -1.31
N ALA A 65 7.98 9.02 -2.41
CA ALA A 65 7.09 9.84 -3.24
C ALA A 65 6.06 8.97 -3.98
N LYS A 66 6.46 7.79 -4.48
CA LYS A 66 5.54 6.81 -5.08
C LYS A 66 4.47 6.39 -4.09
N LEU A 67 4.87 6.07 -2.86
CA LEU A 67 3.94 5.72 -1.79
C LEU A 67 2.99 6.88 -1.48
N CYS A 68 3.52 8.07 -1.22
CA CYS A 68 2.71 9.25 -0.88
C CYS A 68 1.75 9.62 -2.03
N ALA A 69 2.20 9.59 -3.27
CA ALA A 69 1.37 9.93 -4.43
C ALA A 69 0.16 8.99 -4.62
N LYS A 70 0.24 7.74 -4.16
CA LYS A 70 -0.90 6.79 -4.17
C LYS A 70 -1.88 7.03 -3.02
N CYS A 71 -1.48 7.71 -1.95
CA CYS A 71 -2.25 7.83 -0.71
C CYS A 71 -2.75 9.25 -0.44
N LEU A 72 -2.08 10.27 -0.96
CA LEU A 72 -2.47 11.68 -0.81
C LEU A 72 -3.67 11.98 -1.70
N VAL A 73 -4.79 12.31 -1.05
CA VAL A 73 -6.07 12.58 -1.72
C VAL A 73 -6.65 13.94 -1.33
N GLY A 74 -7.51 14.47 -2.19
CA GLY A 74 -8.33 15.64 -1.91
C GLY A 74 -9.52 15.32 -1.00
N GLU A 75 -10.37 16.33 -0.79
CA GLU A 75 -11.61 16.18 -0.02
C GLU A 75 -12.61 15.21 -0.68
N ASP A 76 -12.50 15.06 -2.00
CA ASP A 76 -13.26 14.14 -2.86
C ASP A 76 -12.70 12.71 -2.88
N PHE A 77 -11.65 12.43 -2.12
CA PHE A 77 -10.90 11.16 -2.13
C PHE A 77 -10.23 10.83 -3.47
N GLU A 78 -10.09 11.81 -4.36
CA GLU A 78 -9.30 11.67 -5.59
C GLU A 78 -7.83 11.98 -5.33
N ARG A 79 -6.95 11.29 -6.06
CA ARG A 79 -5.49 11.44 -5.88
C ARG A 79 -5.03 12.84 -6.27
N LEU A 80 -4.25 13.49 -5.40
CA LEU A 80 -3.67 14.81 -5.65
C LEU A 80 -2.51 14.79 -6.66
N PHE A 81 -1.84 13.64 -6.78
CA PHE A 81 -0.67 13.49 -7.66
C PHE A 81 -0.87 12.30 -8.59
N THR A 82 -0.63 12.54 -9.87
CA THR A 82 -0.55 11.49 -10.88
C THR A 82 0.83 10.83 -10.88
N ASP A 83 0.95 9.70 -11.58
CA ASP A 83 2.20 8.94 -11.63
C ASP A 83 3.33 9.72 -12.34
N LYS A 84 2.98 10.72 -13.17
CA LYS A 84 3.95 11.61 -13.85
C LYS A 84 4.54 12.68 -12.93
N GLU A 85 3.83 13.00 -11.84
CA GLU A 85 4.21 14.08 -10.92
C GLU A 85 5.00 13.59 -9.71
N ILE A 86 5.20 12.27 -9.61
CA ILE A 86 5.96 11.62 -8.53
C ILE A 86 7.36 12.23 -8.38
N ALA A 87 8.05 12.50 -9.47
CA ALA A 87 9.38 13.10 -9.44
C ALA A 87 9.38 14.53 -8.87
N ALA A 88 8.29 15.29 -9.07
CA ALA A 88 8.15 16.61 -8.48
C ALA A 88 7.85 16.52 -6.97
N LEU A 89 7.02 15.56 -6.56
CA LEU A 89 6.77 15.27 -5.14
C LEU A 89 8.04 14.78 -4.43
N GLY A 90 8.86 13.95 -5.08
CA GLY A 90 10.12 13.43 -4.53
C GLY A 90 11.20 14.49 -4.27
N ARG A 91 11.07 15.68 -4.86
CA ARG A 91 11.96 16.83 -4.57
C ARG A 91 11.62 17.52 -3.25
N LYS A 92 10.50 17.19 -2.61
CA LYS A 92 10.15 17.72 -1.28
C LYS A 92 11.08 17.16 -0.22
N ASN A 93 11.00 17.73 0.99
CA ASN A 93 11.79 17.28 2.13
C ASN A 93 11.52 15.79 2.41
N GLY A 94 12.57 14.97 2.31
CA GLY A 94 12.48 13.52 2.51
C GLY A 94 11.94 13.12 3.88
N ALA A 95 12.27 13.86 4.94
CA ALA A 95 11.77 13.58 6.29
C ALA A 95 10.25 13.82 6.40
N VAL A 96 9.73 14.82 5.68
CA VAL A 96 8.28 15.08 5.63
C VAL A 96 7.57 13.98 4.84
N LEU A 97 8.14 13.57 3.70
CA LEU A 97 7.62 12.45 2.91
C LEU A 97 7.66 11.14 3.70
N GLU A 98 8.69 10.91 4.51
CA GLU A 98 8.79 9.72 5.37
C GLU A 98 7.70 9.74 6.44
N ARG A 99 7.51 10.85 7.13
CA ARG A 99 6.45 11.01 8.15
C ARG A 99 5.05 10.74 7.58
N VAL A 100 4.72 11.34 6.43
CA VAL A 100 3.46 11.09 5.72
C VAL A 100 3.39 9.64 5.24
N GLY A 101 4.50 9.12 4.72
CA GLY A 101 4.64 7.74 4.26
C GLY A 101 4.40 6.69 5.36
N GLN A 102 4.80 6.96 6.60
CA GLN A 102 4.54 6.05 7.73
C GLN A 102 3.05 5.92 8.05
N VAL A 103 2.28 7.01 7.88
CA VAL A 103 0.82 6.98 7.99
C VAL A 103 0.23 6.18 6.83
N ALA A 104 0.68 6.45 5.60
CA ALA A 104 0.26 5.71 4.41
C ALA A 104 0.52 4.19 4.54
N GLN A 105 1.68 3.79 5.05
CA GLN A 105 2.03 2.38 5.28
C GLN A 105 1.11 1.72 6.32
N ARG A 106 0.79 2.43 7.40
CA ARG A 106 -0.14 1.95 8.44
C ARG A 106 -1.51 1.69 7.86
N LEU A 107 -2.08 2.68 7.18
CA LEU A 107 -3.42 2.59 6.62
C LEU A 107 -3.52 1.54 5.50
N SER A 108 -2.41 1.27 4.81
CA SER A 108 -2.34 0.30 3.71
C SER A 108 -1.91 -1.11 4.14
N GLY A 109 -1.70 -1.36 5.45
CA GLY A 109 -1.24 -2.67 5.95
C GLY A 109 0.10 -3.12 5.34
N LEU A 110 1.03 -2.17 5.21
CA LEU A 110 2.39 -2.38 4.66
C LEU A 110 3.47 -2.34 5.75
N ARG A 111 3.12 -2.20 7.02
CA ARG A 111 4.10 -2.24 8.11
C ARG A 111 4.70 -3.64 8.23
N LYS A 112 5.97 -3.69 8.62
CA LYS A 112 6.73 -4.93 8.74
C LYS A 112 6.07 -5.91 9.71
N GLU A 113 5.50 -5.41 10.81
CA GLU A 113 4.73 -6.20 11.77
C GLU A 113 3.50 -6.86 11.14
N ASP A 114 2.80 -6.18 10.22
CA ASP A 114 1.62 -6.70 9.53
C ASP A 114 1.96 -7.75 8.46
N VAL A 115 3.18 -7.72 7.92
CA VAL A 115 3.65 -8.66 6.89
C VAL A 115 4.10 -9.97 7.53
N GLU A 116 4.84 -9.92 8.65
CA GLU A 116 5.28 -11.11 9.37
C GLU A 116 4.10 -11.86 10.03
N ALA A 117 3.12 -11.14 10.59
CA ALA A 117 1.90 -11.74 11.13
C ALA A 117 1.03 -12.44 10.06
N LYS A 118 1.08 -11.99 8.80
CA LYS A 118 0.34 -12.60 7.69
C LYS A 118 1.06 -13.80 7.06
N ALA A 119 2.40 -13.81 7.07
CA ALA A 119 3.19 -14.93 6.56
C ALA A 119 3.08 -16.17 7.45
N GLY A 120 2.93 -16.00 8.77
CA GLY A 120 2.84 -17.10 9.74
C GLY A 120 1.53 -17.91 9.76
N ASN A 121 0.44 -17.42 9.14
CA ASN A 121 -0.88 -18.08 9.16
C ASN A 121 -1.17 -18.95 7.92
N SER A 122 -0.17 -19.22 7.08
CA SER A 122 -0.29 -20.13 5.92
C SER A 122 0.31 -21.51 6.23
N GLU A 123 -0.01 -22.12 7.37
CA GLU A 123 0.20 -23.56 7.54
C GLU A 123 -0.97 -24.31 6.87
N ALA A 124 -0.64 -25.04 5.80
CA ALA A 124 -1.56 -25.92 5.10
C ALA A 124 -2.19 -26.94 6.06
N PRO A 125 -3.48 -27.32 5.90
CA PRO A 125 -4.07 -28.38 6.70
C PRO A 125 -3.27 -29.69 6.51
N PRO A 126 -2.99 -30.45 7.57
CA PRO A 126 -2.27 -31.71 7.44
C PRO A 126 -3.08 -32.68 6.58
N SER A 127 -2.45 -33.17 5.52
CA SER A 127 -3.02 -34.19 4.63
C SER A 127 -3.14 -35.51 5.40
N GLY A 128 -4.28 -35.73 6.05
CA GLY A 128 -4.63 -37.00 6.66
C GLY A 128 -5.37 -37.88 5.67
N ALA A 129 -4.74 -38.98 5.23
CA ALA A 129 -5.35 -40.30 5.08
C ALA A 129 -4.30 -41.29 4.56
N SER A 130 -3.68 -42.00 5.49
CA SER A 130 -2.96 -43.25 5.20
C SER A 130 -3.98 -44.30 4.79
N THR A 131 -3.96 -44.75 3.54
CA THR A 131 -4.72 -45.93 3.12
C THR A 131 -3.86 -47.16 3.35
N THR A 132 -4.28 -48.01 4.28
CA THR A 132 -3.84 -49.39 4.33
C THR A 132 -5.08 -50.24 4.60
N ASP A 133 -5.57 -50.86 3.53
CA ASP A 133 -6.07 -52.24 3.53
C ASP A 133 -5.80 -52.81 2.12
#